data_AF-R6R8U6-F1
#
_entry.id   AF-R6R8U6-F1
#
_cell.length_a   1.000
_cell.length_b   1.000
_cell.length_c   1.000
_cell.angle_alpha   90.00
_cell.angle_beta   90.00
_cell.angle_gamma   90.00
#
_symmetry.space_group_name_H-M   'P 1'
#
loop_
_entity.id
_entity.type
_entity.pdbx_description
1 polymer ?
#
loop_
_entity_poly.entity_id
_entity_poly.type
_entity_poly.pdbx_seq_one_letter_code
_entity_poly.pdbx_strand_id
1 'polypeptide(L)'
;MVKNKQIFPITKGLYETNEHVNPFYLANPIYSPSYISFETALAYYDLIPERVYMIKNATFKKRKKKRFETKFGIYTYQDVPPKAFPYGKEMIEVDGYMYLIAKKEKALLDLLYDTKPIKNMKEMREYLFENMRINELILDTFDKQLCSDLKNLYHSRNVDLFVNMLLKGRLYD
;
A
#
# COMPACT_ATOMS: atom_id res chain seq x y z
N MET A 1 13.79 39.25 -14.65
CA MET A 1 12.47 39.34 -14.00
C MET A 1 12.00 37.93 -13.66
N VAL A 2 12.24 37.45 -12.44
CA VAL A 2 11.76 36.13 -12.00
C VAL A 2 10.31 36.30 -11.59
N LYS A 3 9.37 35.89 -12.45
CA LYS A 3 7.95 35.80 -12.09
C LYS A 3 7.83 34.97 -10.82
N ASN A 4 7.20 35.52 -9.79
CA ASN A 4 6.85 34.86 -8.54
C ASN A 4 6.12 33.54 -8.80
N LYS A 5 6.86 32.43 -8.97
CA LYS A 5 6.26 31.10 -8.87
C LYS A 5 5.91 30.90 -7.41
N GLN A 6 4.62 30.82 -7.10
CA GLN A 6 4.16 30.45 -5.78
C GLN A 6 4.73 29.05 -5.46
N ILE A 7 5.33 28.92 -4.29
CA ILE A 7 5.81 27.64 -3.77
C ILE A 7 4.97 27.27 -2.54
N PHE A 8 4.55 26.02 -2.49
CA PHE A 8 3.70 25.47 -1.46
C PHE A 8 4.53 24.51 -0.60
N PRO A 9 4.68 24.76 0.71
CA PRO A 9 5.42 23.86 1.57
C PRO A 9 4.68 22.52 1.72
N ILE A 10 5.43 21.42 1.57
CA ILE A 10 4.96 20.06 1.83
C ILE A 10 5.40 19.66 3.23
N THR A 11 6.71 19.66 3.47
CA THR A 11 7.35 19.47 4.79
C THR A 11 8.58 20.37 4.89
N LYS A 12 9.31 20.36 6.02
CA LYS A 12 10.51 21.18 6.17
C LYS A 12 11.54 20.84 5.09
N GLY A 13 11.84 21.79 4.22
CA GLY A 13 12.81 21.64 3.13
C GLY A 13 12.28 20.99 1.86
N LEU A 14 10.97 20.70 1.78
CA LEU A 14 10.31 20.14 0.60
C LEU A 14 9.12 21.02 0.20
N TYR A 15 9.11 21.45 -1.06
CA TYR A 15 8.13 22.39 -1.61
C TYR A 15 7.66 21.92 -2.99
N GLU A 16 6.45 22.30 -3.34
CA GLU A 16 5.86 22.05 -4.66
C GLU A 16 5.42 23.37 -5.30
N THR A 17 5.54 23.48 -6.61
CA THR A 17 5.09 24.64 -7.41
C THR A 17 3.67 24.50 -7.93
N ASN A 18 3.14 23.27 -8.05
CA ASN A 18 1.77 22.98 -8.43
C ASN A 18 0.89 22.71 -7.20
N GLU A 19 -0.02 23.64 -6.87
CA GLU A 19 -0.96 23.51 -5.75
C GLU A 19 -1.89 22.29 -5.86
N HIS A 20 -2.14 21.84 -7.08
CA HIS A 20 -3.06 20.75 -7.40
C HIS A 20 -2.31 19.48 -7.83
N VAL A 21 -1.04 19.34 -7.44
CA VAL A 21 -0.27 18.14 -7.72
C VAL A 21 -1.00 16.91 -7.19
N ASN A 22 -0.94 15.79 -7.92
CA ASN A 22 -1.46 14.55 -7.43
C ASN A 22 -0.70 14.16 -6.14
N PRO A 23 -1.40 13.96 -5.01
CA PRO A 23 -0.78 13.61 -3.74
C PRO A 23 0.14 12.37 -3.80
N PHE A 24 -0.10 11.43 -4.71
CA PHE A 24 0.75 10.23 -4.87
C PHE A 24 2.20 10.58 -5.20
N TYR A 25 2.41 11.67 -5.96
CA TYR A 25 3.74 12.10 -6.38
C TYR A 25 4.61 12.54 -5.20
N LEU A 26 3.97 12.94 -4.10
CA LEU A 26 4.66 13.45 -2.91
C LEU A 26 4.98 12.36 -1.89
N ALA A 27 4.41 11.16 -2.04
CA ALA A 27 4.45 10.12 -1.03
C ALA A 27 5.87 9.62 -0.73
N ASN A 28 6.67 9.31 -1.75
CA ASN A 28 8.08 8.93 -1.54
C ASN A 28 8.97 10.12 -1.13
N PRO A 29 8.90 11.29 -1.78
CA PRO A 29 9.70 12.48 -1.39
C PRO A 29 9.52 12.92 0.06
N ILE A 30 8.29 12.82 0.62
CA ILE A 30 8.02 13.19 2.01
C ILE A 30 8.81 12.30 2.99
N TYR A 31 8.87 10.99 2.73
CA TYR A 31 9.56 10.07 3.64
C TYR A 31 10.11 8.83 2.93
N SER A 32 11.32 8.97 2.42
CA SER A 32 12.03 7.92 1.69
C SER A 32 12.95 7.07 2.60
N PRO A 33 13.25 5.80 2.25
CA PRO A 33 12.62 5.00 1.21
C PRO A 33 11.21 4.54 1.61
N SER A 34 10.25 4.68 0.69
CA SER A 34 8.86 4.22 0.85
C SER A 34 8.16 3.93 -0.48
N TYR A 35 6.98 3.31 -0.43
CA TYR A 35 6.06 3.18 -1.57
C TYR A 35 4.61 3.17 -1.06
N ILE A 36 3.67 3.58 -1.92
CA ILE A 36 2.23 3.56 -1.63
C ILE A 36 1.75 2.11 -1.55
N SER A 37 1.01 1.76 -0.50
CA SER A 37 0.55 0.38 -0.25
C SER A 37 -0.76 0.37 0.56
N PHE A 38 -1.06 -0.76 1.20
CA PHE A 38 -2.22 -0.95 2.07
C PHE A 38 -3.53 -0.56 1.36
N GLU A 39 -4.51 -0.05 2.09
CA GLU A 39 -5.81 0.33 1.54
C GLU A 39 -5.69 1.35 0.40
N THR A 40 -4.69 2.25 0.42
CA THR A 40 -4.49 3.21 -0.68
C THR A 40 -4.22 2.51 -2.01
N ALA A 41 -3.34 1.50 -2.02
CA ALA A 41 -3.09 0.71 -3.22
C ALA A 41 -4.25 -0.23 -3.55
N LEU A 42 -4.91 -0.84 -2.55
CA LEU A 42 -6.09 -1.68 -2.81
C LEU A 42 -7.21 -0.89 -3.49
N ALA A 43 -7.48 0.33 -3.04
CA ALA A 43 -8.46 1.21 -3.66
C ALA A 43 -8.01 1.69 -5.06
N TYR A 44 -6.70 1.91 -5.28
CA TYR A 44 -6.17 2.24 -6.60
C TYR A 44 -6.45 1.16 -7.65
N TYR A 45 -6.48 -0.12 -7.25
CA TYR A 45 -6.83 -1.24 -8.11
C TYR A 45 -8.29 -1.69 -7.99
N ASP A 46 -9.19 -0.85 -7.44
CA ASP A 46 -10.60 -1.17 -7.23
C ASP A 46 -10.86 -2.48 -6.42
N LEU A 47 -9.87 -2.93 -5.64
CA LEU A 47 -9.98 -4.17 -4.86
C LEU A 47 -10.86 -3.98 -3.62
N ILE A 48 -10.99 -2.75 -3.12
CA ILE A 48 -11.91 -2.40 -2.03
C ILE A 48 -12.79 -1.22 -2.47
N PRO A 49 -14.05 -1.15 -2.01
CA PRO A 49 -14.97 -0.09 -2.41
C PRO A 49 -14.74 1.24 -1.67
N GLU A 50 -14.09 1.22 -0.51
CA GLU A 50 -13.91 2.39 0.33
C GLU A 50 -12.91 3.40 -0.29
N ARG A 51 -13.32 4.67 -0.31
CA ARG A 51 -12.39 5.77 -0.61
C ARG A 51 -11.41 5.95 0.54
N VAL A 52 -10.14 6.10 0.20
CA VAL A 52 -9.07 6.28 1.19
C VAL A 52 -8.75 7.77 1.33
N TYR A 53 -8.97 8.31 2.53
CA TYR A 53 -8.70 9.71 2.85
C TYR A 53 -7.24 10.00 3.22
N MET A 54 -6.43 8.95 3.36
CA MET A 54 -5.04 9.01 3.78
C MET A 54 -4.19 8.16 2.86
N ILE A 55 -3.02 8.68 2.47
CA ILE A 55 -2.08 7.96 1.61
C ILE A 55 -1.18 7.13 2.51
N LYS A 56 -1.41 5.83 2.52
CA LYS A 56 -0.69 4.87 3.34
C LYS A 56 0.50 4.34 2.57
N ASN A 57 1.66 4.41 3.21
CA ASN A 57 2.93 4.04 2.62
C ASN A 57 3.66 3.01 3.47
N ALA A 58 4.29 2.07 2.80
CA ALA A 58 5.18 1.11 3.41
C ALA A 58 6.61 1.66 3.47
N THR A 59 7.28 1.48 4.60
CA THR A 59 8.70 1.74 4.81
C THR A 59 9.40 0.46 5.28
N PHE A 60 10.69 0.53 5.59
CA PHE A 60 11.39 -0.54 6.30
C PHE A 60 12.43 0.05 7.25
N LYS A 61 12.66 -0.65 8.38
CA LYS A 61 13.67 -0.31 9.40
C LYS A 61 13.57 1.11 9.96
N LYS A 62 12.43 1.81 9.83
CA LYS A 62 12.18 3.09 10.50
C LYS A 62 11.80 2.92 11.97
N ARG A 63 11.27 1.74 12.33
CA ARG A 63 10.87 1.29 13.67
C ARG A 63 9.82 2.18 14.35
N LYS A 64 9.08 2.96 13.58
CA LYS A 64 8.00 3.82 14.08
C LYS A 64 7.01 4.12 12.96
N LYS A 65 5.73 4.21 13.31
CA LYS A 65 4.73 4.80 12.41
C LYS A 65 4.95 6.30 12.33
N LYS A 66 4.79 6.89 11.15
CA LYS A 66 4.86 8.34 10.93
C LYS A 66 3.59 8.83 10.27
N ARG A 67 3.19 10.05 10.61
CA ARG A 67 2.06 10.77 10.04
C ARG A 67 2.53 12.17 9.69
N PHE A 68 2.20 12.61 8.48
CA PHE A 68 2.42 13.96 8.00
C PHE A 68 1.10 14.52 7.51
N GLU A 69 0.72 15.67 8.03
CA GLU A 69 -0.42 16.43 7.56
C GLU A 69 0.11 17.60 6.75
N THR A 70 -0.30 17.67 5.50
CA THR A 70 0.15 18.67 4.55
C THR A 70 -1.06 19.28 3.86
N LYS A 71 -0.86 20.40 3.17
CA LYS A 71 -1.90 20.99 2.31
C LYS A 71 -2.41 20.01 1.25
N PHE A 72 -1.56 19.08 0.81
CA PHE A 72 -1.85 18.10 -0.25
C PHE A 72 -2.52 16.82 0.27
N GLY A 73 -2.74 16.71 1.58
CA GLY A 73 -3.36 15.54 2.20
C GLY A 73 -2.55 14.97 3.36
N ILE A 74 -3.04 13.83 3.84
CA ILE A 74 -2.52 13.13 5.01
C ILE A 74 -1.76 11.90 4.54
N TYR A 75 -0.52 11.75 4.99
CA TYR A 75 0.35 10.64 4.65
C TYR A 75 0.70 9.86 5.90
N THR A 76 0.57 8.54 5.85
CA THR A 76 1.10 7.66 6.90
C THR A 76 2.14 6.71 6.36
N TYR A 77 3.08 6.36 7.22
CA TYR A 77 4.20 5.50 6.91
C TYR A 77 4.35 4.46 8.00
N GLN A 78 4.47 3.20 7.62
CA GLN A 78 4.70 2.12 8.56
C GLN A 78 5.57 1.03 7.94
N ASP A 79 6.34 0.36 8.80
CA ASP A 79 7.29 -0.63 8.34
C ASP A 79 6.62 -1.93 7.93
N VAL A 80 7.09 -2.47 6.81
CA VAL A 80 6.89 -3.86 6.40
C VAL A 80 8.21 -4.63 6.61
N PRO A 81 8.20 -5.97 6.51
CA PRO A 81 9.42 -6.76 6.63
C PRO A 81 10.50 -6.31 5.63
N PRO A 82 11.75 -6.06 6.06
CA PRO A 82 12.80 -5.57 5.17
C PRO A 82 13.09 -6.50 3.98
N LYS A 83 12.85 -7.81 4.14
CA LYS A 83 13.01 -8.80 3.06
C LYS A 83 11.91 -8.67 2.00
N ALA A 84 10.70 -8.28 2.37
CA ALA A 84 9.56 -8.11 1.47
C ALA A 84 9.56 -6.73 0.79
N PHE A 85 10.14 -5.70 1.43
CA PHE A 85 10.16 -4.31 0.94
C PHE A 85 10.65 -4.12 -0.52
N PRO A 86 11.64 -4.86 -1.04
CA PRO A 86 12.13 -4.66 -2.40
C PRO A 86 11.18 -5.13 -3.51
N TYR A 87 10.25 -6.04 -3.22
CA TYR A 87 9.52 -6.81 -4.24
C TYR A 87 8.04 -6.44 -4.34
N GLY A 88 7.41 -6.83 -5.45
CA GLY A 88 5.96 -6.67 -5.65
C GLY A 88 5.50 -5.22 -5.77
N LYS A 89 6.32 -4.35 -6.33
CA LYS A 89 6.02 -2.93 -6.53
C LYS A 89 6.32 -2.50 -7.96
N GLU A 90 5.72 -1.42 -8.37
CA GLU A 90 5.89 -0.81 -9.69
C GLU A 90 6.20 0.68 -9.56
N MET A 91 6.89 1.19 -10.58
CA MET A 91 7.16 2.62 -10.73
C MET A 91 6.22 3.14 -11.79
N ILE A 92 5.44 4.16 -11.44
CA ILE A 92 4.56 4.86 -12.36
C ILE A 92 5.20 6.21 -12.67
N GLU A 93 5.35 6.49 -13.96
CA GLU A 93 5.79 7.78 -14.49
C GLU A 93 4.62 8.46 -15.19
N VAL A 94 4.24 9.64 -14.71
CA VAL A 94 3.11 10.40 -15.24
C VAL A 94 3.33 11.89 -14.94
N ASP A 95 3.04 12.75 -15.93
CA ASP A 95 3.23 14.20 -15.85
C ASP A 95 4.65 14.66 -15.44
N GLY A 96 5.68 13.85 -15.73
CA GLY A 96 7.07 14.11 -15.32
C GLY A 96 7.37 13.82 -13.85
N TYR A 97 6.41 13.24 -13.11
CA TYR A 97 6.60 12.72 -11.76
C TYR A 97 6.76 11.21 -11.79
N MET A 98 7.47 10.69 -10.78
CA MET A 98 7.62 9.25 -10.55
C MET A 98 7.19 8.93 -9.13
N TYR A 99 6.37 7.89 -8.98
CA TYR A 99 6.03 7.33 -7.67
C TYR A 99 6.07 5.80 -7.70
N LEU A 100 6.28 5.22 -6.51
CA LEU A 100 6.27 3.78 -6.31
C LEU A 100 4.95 3.36 -5.66
N ILE A 101 4.32 2.33 -6.19
CA ILE A 101 3.11 1.74 -5.64
C ILE A 101 3.25 0.21 -5.58
N ALA A 102 2.71 -0.41 -4.54
CA ALA A 102 2.62 -1.86 -4.44
C ALA A 102 1.71 -2.40 -5.55
N LYS A 103 2.03 -3.57 -6.10
CA LYS A 103 1.06 -4.36 -6.87
C LYS A 103 -0.10 -4.80 -5.96
N LYS A 104 -1.27 -5.08 -6.52
CA LYS A 104 -2.48 -5.48 -5.77
C LYS A 104 -2.22 -6.63 -4.79
N GLU A 105 -1.43 -7.62 -5.18
CA GLU A 105 -1.02 -8.76 -4.34
C GLU A 105 -0.23 -8.26 -3.13
N LYS A 106 0.83 -7.49 -3.40
CA LYS A 106 1.74 -6.95 -2.37
C LYS A 106 1.00 -6.02 -1.40
N ALA A 107 0.08 -5.21 -1.91
CA ALA A 107 -0.72 -4.30 -1.10
C ALA A 107 -1.60 -5.06 -0.09
N LEU A 108 -2.22 -6.18 -0.50
CA LEU A 108 -3.00 -7.01 0.40
C LEU A 108 -2.10 -7.73 1.42
N LEU A 109 -0.94 -8.24 1.01
CA LEU A 109 0.00 -8.87 1.94
C LEU A 109 0.58 -7.89 2.96
N ASP A 110 0.85 -6.64 2.55
CA ASP A 110 1.23 -5.56 3.46
C ASP A 110 0.15 -5.26 4.49
N LEU A 111 -1.11 -5.17 4.06
CA LEU A 111 -2.25 -4.99 4.94
C LEU A 111 -2.38 -6.14 5.95
N LEU A 112 -2.36 -7.39 5.47
CA LEU A 112 -2.48 -8.58 6.31
C LEU A 112 -1.33 -8.71 7.32
N TYR A 113 -0.14 -8.20 6.98
CA TYR A 113 1.00 -8.14 7.90
C TYR A 113 0.77 -7.18 9.08
N ASP A 114 0.13 -6.03 8.87
CA ASP A 114 -0.20 -5.07 9.94
C ASP A 114 -1.55 -5.38 10.62
N THR A 115 -2.31 -6.34 10.09
CA THR A 115 -3.62 -6.74 10.63
C THR A 115 -3.45 -7.57 11.90
N LYS A 116 -4.40 -7.42 12.84
CA LYS A 116 -4.44 -8.26 14.05
C LYS A 116 -4.48 -9.75 13.69
N PRO A 117 -3.97 -10.65 14.55
CA PRO A 117 -3.94 -12.07 14.24
C PRO A 117 -5.32 -12.63 13.89
N ILE A 118 -5.41 -13.27 12.72
CA ILE A 118 -6.60 -13.98 12.23
C ILE A 118 -6.41 -15.47 12.51
N LYS A 119 -7.37 -16.10 13.19
CA LYS A 119 -7.13 -17.43 13.78
C LYS A 119 -7.25 -18.56 12.77
N ASN A 120 -8.19 -18.47 11.85
CA ASN A 120 -8.58 -19.57 10.96
C ASN A 120 -9.14 -19.07 9.62
N MET A 121 -9.40 -20.01 8.71
CA MET A 121 -9.88 -19.70 7.35
C MET A 121 -11.22 -18.97 7.34
N LYS A 122 -12.12 -19.29 8.28
CA LYS A 122 -13.43 -18.63 8.40
C LYS A 122 -13.25 -17.16 8.74
N GLU A 123 -12.49 -16.85 9.79
CA GLU A 123 -12.20 -15.45 10.18
C GLU A 123 -11.44 -14.69 9.08
N MET A 124 -10.60 -15.37 8.29
CA MET A 124 -9.95 -14.75 7.12
C MET A 124 -10.98 -14.36 6.05
N ARG A 125 -11.96 -15.22 5.75
CA ARG A 125 -13.03 -14.89 4.80
C ARG A 125 -13.91 -13.75 5.29
N GLU A 126 -14.34 -13.79 6.55
CA GLU A 126 -15.09 -12.70 7.19
C GLU A 126 -14.31 -11.38 7.08
N TYR A 127 -13.00 -11.41 7.36
CA TYR A 127 -12.16 -10.23 7.23
C TYR A 127 -12.08 -9.72 5.77
N LEU A 128 -11.86 -10.58 4.79
CA LEU A 128 -11.69 -10.17 3.38
C LEU A 128 -13.01 -9.72 2.74
N PHE A 129 -14.10 -10.46 2.94
CA PHE A 129 -15.33 -10.28 2.16
C PHE A 129 -16.42 -9.53 2.91
N GLU A 130 -16.47 -9.61 4.25
CA GLU A 130 -17.47 -8.87 5.04
C GLU A 130 -16.91 -7.51 5.50
N ASN A 131 -15.69 -7.51 6.09
CA ASN A 131 -15.12 -6.29 6.66
C ASN A 131 -14.46 -5.40 5.60
N MET A 132 -13.60 -5.98 4.77
CA MET A 132 -12.89 -5.24 3.72
C MET A 132 -13.65 -5.18 2.39
N ARG A 133 -14.69 -6.04 2.23
CA ARG A 133 -15.52 -6.12 1.02
C ARG A 133 -14.68 -6.24 -0.26
N ILE A 134 -13.68 -7.11 -0.22
CA ILE A 134 -12.77 -7.30 -1.34
C ILE A 134 -13.54 -7.72 -2.59
N ASN A 135 -13.19 -7.10 -3.72
CA ASN A 135 -13.68 -7.47 -5.03
C ASN A 135 -13.08 -8.81 -5.47
N GLU A 136 -13.90 -9.87 -5.39
CA GLU A 136 -13.53 -11.25 -5.74
C GLU A 136 -13.00 -11.38 -7.18
N LEU A 137 -13.59 -10.66 -8.13
CA LEU A 137 -13.17 -10.72 -9.54
C LEU A 137 -11.73 -10.24 -9.71
N ILE A 138 -11.32 -9.23 -8.94
CA ILE A 138 -9.95 -8.73 -8.99
C ILE A 138 -9.03 -9.64 -8.18
N LEU A 139 -9.48 -10.18 -7.06
CA LEU A 139 -8.74 -11.16 -6.27
C LEU A 139 -8.39 -12.41 -7.09
N ASP A 140 -9.31 -12.88 -7.93
CA ASP A 140 -9.10 -14.03 -8.83
C ASP A 140 -8.03 -13.77 -9.90
N THR A 141 -7.73 -12.50 -10.19
CA THR A 141 -6.65 -12.11 -11.12
C THR A 141 -5.30 -11.94 -10.44
N PHE A 142 -5.16 -12.34 -9.17
CA PHE A 142 -3.89 -12.28 -8.45
C PHE A 142 -2.86 -13.21 -9.08
N ASP A 143 -1.64 -12.72 -9.22
CA ASP A 143 -0.48 -13.55 -9.54
C ASP A 143 -0.15 -14.45 -8.34
N LYS A 144 -0.61 -15.70 -8.42
CA LYS A 144 -0.40 -16.73 -7.39
C LYS A 144 1.08 -17.03 -7.15
N GLN A 145 1.92 -16.92 -8.19
CA GLN A 145 3.36 -17.16 -8.04
C GLN A 145 3.98 -16.01 -7.24
N LEU A 146 3.66 -14.76 -7.57
CA LEU A 146 4.09 -13.60 -6.80
C LEU A 146 3.65 -13.68 -5.34
N CYS A 147 2.40 -14.07 -5.06
CA CYS A 147 1.93 -14.28 -3.69
C CYS A 147 2.76 -15.35 -2.95
N SER A 148 3.05 -16.47 -3.62
CA SER A 148 3.85 -17.57 -3.07
C SER A 148 5.29 -17.12 -2.77
N ASP A 149 5.92 -16.38 -3.67
CA ASP A 149 7.29 -15.89 -3.52
C ASP A 149 7.39 -14.88 -2.37
N LEU A 150 6.42 -13.96 -2.28
CA LEU A 150 6.37 -12.94 -1.24
C LEU A 150 6.11 -13.54 0.15
N LYS A 151 5.24 -14.56 0.26
CA LYS A 151 4.84 -15.20 1.52
C LYS A 151 6.02 -15.44 2.46
N ASN A 152 7.08 -16.06 1.96
CA ASN A 152 8.27 -16.44 2.73
C ASN A 152 9.10 -15.24 3.20
N LEU A 153 8.90 -14.06 2.61
CA LEU A 153 9.62 -12.83 2.97
C LEU A 153 8.94 -12.08 4.12
N TYR A 154 7.66 -12.36 4.39
CA TYR A 154 6.89 -11.70 5.46
C TYR A 154 7.01 -12.37 6.82
N HIS A 155 7.08 -13.71 6.86
CA HIS A 155 7.03 -14.49 8.10
C HIS A 155 5.83 -14.12 9.00
N SER A 156 4.63 -13.99 8.40
CA SER A 156 3.40 -13.62 9.11
C SER A 156 2.33 -14.71 8.96
N ARG A 157 1.72 -15.09 10.09
CA ARG A 157 0.62 -16.06 10.13
C ARG A 157 -0.54 -15.66 9.22
N ASN A 158 -0.89 -14.37 9.19
CA ASN A 158 -2.01 -13.88 8.38
C ASN A 158 -1.69 -14.01 6.88
N VAL A 159 -0.48 -13.62 6.48
CA VAL A 159 0.02 -13.77 5.11
C VAL A 159 0.05 -15.24 4.71
N ASP A 160 0.60 -16.11 5.57
CA ASP A 160 0.67 -17.56 5.31
C ASP A 160 -0.71 -18.17 5.14
N LEU A 161 -1.65 -17.82 6.02
CA LEU A 161 -3.03 -18.32 5.98
C LEU A 161 -3.71 -17.92 4.66
N PHE A 162 -3.66 -16.63 4.31
CA PHE A 162 -4.25 -16.12 3.08
C PHE A 162 -3.65 -16.78 1.84
N VAL A 163 -2.32 -16.78 1.71
CA VAL A 163 -1.66 -17.33 0.51
C VAL A 163 -1.93 -18.83 0.39
N ASN A 164 -1.94 -19.58 1.50
CA ASN A 164 -2.29 -21.00 1.46
C ASN A 164 -3.74 -21.24 1.03
N MET A 165 -4.69 -20.37 1.43
CA MET A 165 -6.08 -20.45 0.97
C MET A 165 -6.19 -20.16 -0.52
N LEU A 166 -5.52 -19.10 -1.01
CA LEU A 166 -5.46 -18.73 -2.43
C LEU A 166 -4.90 -19.88 -3.30
N LEU A 167 -3.79 -20.48 -2.90
CA LEU A 167 -3.14 -21.55 -3.65
C LEU A 167 -3.96 -22.86 -3.66
N LYS A 168 -4.72 -23.13 -2.60
CA LYS A 168 -5.58 -24.32 -2.49
C LYS A 168 -6.98 -24.12 -3.05
N GLY A 169 -7.32 -22.93 -3.56
CA GLY A 169 -8.66 -22.60 -4.05
C GLY A 169 -9.73 -22.57 -2.96
N ARG A 170 -9.36 -22.24 -1.72
CA ARG A 170 -10.24 -22.28 -0.53
C ARG A 170 -10.71 -20.91 -0.04
N LEU A 171 -10.59 -19.89 -0.89
CA LEU A 171 -11.02 -18.53 -0.55
C LEU A 171 -12.54 -18.42 -0.44
N TYR A 172 -13.27 -19.24 -1.19
CA TYR A 172 -14.73 -19.17 -1.32
C TYR A 172 -15.47 -20.38 -0.71
N ASP A 173 -14.76 -21.19 0.09
CA ASP A 173 -15.30 -22.36 0.80
C ASP A 173 -16.32 -22.00 1.90
#